data_AF-A0A3B5MI66-F1
#
_entry.id   AF-A0A3B5MI66-F1
#
_cell.length_a   1.000
_cell.length_b   1.000
_cell.length_c   1.000
_cell.angle_alpha   90.00
_cell.angle_beta   90.00
_cell.angle_gamma   90.00
#
_symmetry.space_group_name_H-M   'P 1'
#
loop_
_entity.id
_entity.type
_entity.pdbx_description
1 polymer ?
#
loop_
_entity_poly.entity_id
_entity_poly.type
_entity_poly.pdbx_seq_one_letter_code
_entity_poly.pdbx_strand_id
1 'polypeptide(L)'
;MKTYPFVLGANFQGGEAIVAYPYDSLRLNKPAKSEQSHEPRLTPDESLFRWLAVSYASTHLTMTHNYRGSCHGDIPAGAVGMVNRAKWKPVTGSMNDFSYLHTNCYELSIFLGCDKFPHQSELAQEWEKNREAMLTFMEQVHRGIRGIVKDQQGNPIANATISVEGINHDVTTGDNTLSPFAAHFQLTFKHVPGQQDPGNGRRPALLPRVTELTGYHVDQQLQTQHAVGLAAA
;
A
#
# COMPACT_ATOMS: atom_id res chain seq x y z
N MET A 1 4.54 -0.53 15.34
CA MET A 1 3.47 -0.77 14.33
C MET A 1 2.21 -1.43 14.87
N LYS A 2 2.24 -2.24 15.95
CA LYS A 2 1.03 -2.92 16.46
C LYS A 2 0.08 -2.05 17.29
N THR A 3 0.53 -0.90 17.76
CA THR A 3 -0.25 -0.01 18.64
C THR A 3 -1.31 0.80 17.91
N TYR A 4 -1.09 1.10 16.63
CA TYR A 4 -2.00 1.91 15.81
C TYR A 4 -2.35 1.15 14.54
N PRO A 5 -3.60 1.28 14.03
CA PRO A 5 -4.03 0.65 12.80
C PRO A 5 -3.51 1.45 11.58
N PHE A 6 -2.19 1.45 11.37
CA PHE A 6 -1.61 2.09 10.19
C PHE A 6 -2.09 1.38 8.92
N VAL A 7 -2.56 2.17 7.96
CA VAL A 7 -3.08 1.69 6.66
C VAL A 7 -2.07 1.91 5.55
N LEU A 8 -1.42 3.07 5.53
CA LEU A 8 -0.45 3.45 4.51
C LEU A 8 0.77 4.06 5.19
N GLY A 9 1.96 3.69 4.70
CA GLY A 9 3.24 4.17 5.21
C GLY A 9 4.26 4.36 4.10
N ALA A 10 5.29 5.14 4.39
CA ALA A 10 6.46 5.30 3.54
C ALA A 10 7.73 5.35 4.38
N ASN A 11 8.77 4.71 3.89
CA ASN A 11 10.11 4.69 4.47
C ASN A 11 11.06 5.44 3.53
N PHE A 12 11.57 6.59 3.99
CA PHE A 12 12.42 7.47 3.19
C PHE A 12 13.90 7.08 3.28
N GLN A 13 14.55 6.99 2.12
CA GLN A 13 15.95 6.61 1.97
C GLN A 13 16.65 7.56 0.98
N GLY A 14 17.98 7.54 0.98
CA GLY A 14 18.81 8.27 0.01
C GLY A 14 19.78 7.34 -0.71
N GLY A 15 20.42 7.86 -1.77
CA GLY A 15 21.36 7.12 -2.62
C GLY A 15 20.76 6.64 -3.94
N GLU A 16 19.52 7.03 -4.25
CA GLU A 16 18.86 6.83 -5.54
C GLU A 16 17.66 7.79 -5.65
N ALA A 17 17.09 7.98 -6.84
CA ALA A 17 15.84 8.73 -7.04
C ALA A 17 14.74 7.81 -7.60
N ILE A 18 14.13 6.98 -6.76
CA ILE A 18 13.15 5.96 -7.19
C ILE A 18 12.19 5.54 -6.08
N VAL A 19 10.97 5.14 -6.44
CA VAL A 19 10.04 4.49 -5.51
C VAL A 19 10.13 2.97 -5.64
N ALA A 20 10.55 2.30 -4.57
CA ALA A 20 10.63 0.85 -4.50
C ALA A 20 9.40 0.28 -3.77
N TYR A 21 8.67 -0.63 -4.43
CA TYR A 21 7.51 -1.31 -3.85
C TYR A 21 7.79 -2.79 -3.53
N PRO A 22 7.06 -3.37 -2.55
CA PRO A 22 7.26 -4.75 -2.12
C PRO A 22 7.01 -5.81 -3.23
N TYR A 23 7.47 -7.05 -3.07
CA TYR A 23 8.35 -7.49 -1.98
C TYR A 23 9.78 -6.96 -2.12
N ASP A 24 10.45 -6.82 -0.99
CA ASP A 24 11.86 -6.48 -0.90
C ASP A 24 12.74 -7.72 -1.00
N SER A 25 12.25 -8.86 -0.51
CA SER A 25 12.96 -10.12 -0.54
C SER A 25 12.55 -10.98 -1.75
N LEU A 26 13.53 -11.63 -2.38
CA LEU A 26 13.25 -12.69 -3.37
C LEU A 26 12.61 -13.92 -2.72
N ARG A 27 12.82 -14.11 -1.41
CA ARG A 27 12.31 -15.25 -0.63
C ARG A 27 12.00 -14.86 0.80
N LEU A 28 10.80 -15.21 1.25
CA LEU A 28 10.45 -15.27 2.67
C LEU A 28 11.02 -16.60 3.19
N ASN A 29 12.05 -16.55 4.06
CA ASN A 29 12.59 -17.70 4.83
C ASN A 29 13.64 -18.63 4.19
N LYS A 30 14.36 -18.24 3.12
CA LYS A 30 15.54 -19.02 2.66
C LYS A 30 16.75 -18.13 2.37
N PRO A 31 17.97 -18.49 2.83
CA PRO A 31 19.19 -17.80 2.44
C PRO A 31 19.38 -17.88 0.92
N ALA A 32 20.01 -16.85 0.35
CA ALA A 32 20.13 -16.55 -1.08
C ALA A 32 20.94 -17.56 -1.94
N LYS A 33 21.00 -18.84 -1.57
CA LYS A 33 21.91 -19.85 -2.16
C LYS A 33 21.28 -20.90 -3.08
N SER A 34 20.07 -20.71 -3.61
CA SER A 34 19.63 -21.58 -4.70
C SER A 34 19.01 -20.78 -5.85
N GLU A 35 19.69 -20.76 -6.98
CA GLU A 35 19.21 -20.19 -8.24
C GLU A 35 18.18 -21.13 -8.85
N GLN A 36 16.88 -20.85 -8.68
CA GLN A 36 15.86 -21.63 -9.40
C GLN A 36 14.55 -20.90 -9.68
N SER A 37 14.50 -19.58 -9.51
CA SER A 37 13.46 -18.73 -10.11
C SER A 37 14.00 -17.30 -10.22
N HIS A 38 14.35 -16.87 -11.42
CA HIS A 38 14.76 -15.48 -11.70
C HIS A 38 13.59 -14.49 -11.65
N GLU A 39 12.36 -14.99 -11.52
CA GLU A 39 11.17 -14.16 -11.36
C GLU A 39 10.99 -13.77 -9.89
N PRO A 40 10.96 -12.47 -9.58
CA PRO A 40 10.69 -11.98 -8.24
C PRO A 40 9.24 -12.26 -7.87
N ARG A 41 9.02 -12.50 -6.60
CA ARG A 41 7.67 -12.70 -6.07
C ARG A 41 6.93 -11.37 -6.08
N LEU A 42 5.73 -11.38 -6.64
CA LEU A 42 4.80 -10.26 -6.61
C LEU A 42 3.88 -10.39 -5.40
N THR A 43 3.49 -9.26 -4.83
CA THR A 43 2.45 -9.21 -3.80
C THR A 43 1.09 -9.51 -4.42
N PRO A 44 0.15 -10.14 -3.69
CA PRO A 44 -1.26 -10.19 -4.09
C PRO A 44 -1.82 -8.81 -4.49
N ASP A 45 -1.36 -7.74 -3.83
CA ASP A 45 -1.76 -6.35 -4.09
C ASP A 45 -0.81 -5.58 -5.04
N GLU A 46 -0.15 -6.27 -6.00
CA GLU A 46 0.86 -5.63 -6.88
C GLU A 46 0.31 -4.38 -7.60
N SER A 47 -0.91 -4.46 -8.13
CA SER A 47 -1.53 -3.34 -8.85
C SER A 47 -1.74 -2.11 -7.95
N LEU A 48 -2.12 -2.33 -6.69
CA LEU A 48 -2.24 -1.28 -5.68
C LEU A 48 -0.87 -0.69 -5.34
N PHE A 49 0.14 -1.52 -5.09
CA PHE A 49 1.49 -1.03 -4.80
C PHE A 49 2.09 -0.24 -5.95
N ARG A 50 1.87 -0.66 -7.19
CA ARG A 50 2.27 0.09 -8.39
C ARG A 50 1.53 1.41 -8.51
N TRP A 51 0.23 1.43 -8.23
CA TRP A 51 -0.55 2.68 -8.20
C TRP A 51 0.01 3.65 -7.15
N LEU A 52 0.25 3.18 -5.92
CA LEU A 52 0.83 3.98 -4.85
C LEU A 52 2.21 4.51 -5.25
N ALA A 53 3.06 3.67 -5.85
CA ALA A 53 4.38 4.10 -6.32
C ALA A 53 4.30 5.16 -7.43
N VAL A 54 3.41 4.98 -8.42
CA VAL A 54 3.15 5.97 -9.48
C VAL A 54 2.61 7.27 -8.89
N SER A 55 1.75 7.22 -7.88
CA SER A 55 1.16 8.42 -7.29
C SER A 55 2.22 9.35 -6.69
N TYR A 56 3.27 8.80 -6.09
CA TYR A 56 4.41 9.56 -5.57
C TYR A 56 5.39 9.94 -6.70
N ALA A 57 5.81 8.96 -7.50
CA ALA A 57 6.84 9.19 -8.51
C ALA A 57 6.40 10.23 -9.56
N SER A 58 5.14 10.18 -10.00
CA SER A 58 4.62 11.06 -11.05
C SER A 58 4.40 12.50 -10.61
N THR A 59 4.24 12.75 -9.31
CA THR A 59 4.07 14.08 -8.73
C THR A 59 5.38 14.65 -8.16
N HIS A 60 6.42 13.82 -8.04
CA HIS A 60 7.76 14.29 -7.70
C HIS A 60 8.41 15.00 -8.90
N LEU A 61 8.95 16.20 -8.69
CA LEU A 61 9.41 17.08 -9.77
C LEU A 61 10.47 16.49 -10.70
N THR A 62 11.28 15.54 -10.23
CA THR A 62 12.39 14.99 -11.02
C THR A 62 12.39 13.47 -11.15
N MET A 63 11.50 12.74 -10.48
CA MET A 63 11.63 11.28 -10.34
C MET A 63 11.19 10.53 -11.61
N THR A 64 10.30 11.14 -12.41
CA THR A 64 9.89 10.66 -13.73
C THR A 64 10.69 11.27 -14.87
N HIS A 65 11.69 12.11 -14.58
CA HIS A 65 12.48 12.74 -15.63
C HIS A 65 13.53 11.75 -16.15
N ASN A 66 13.20 11.08 -17.26
CA ASN A 66 13.97 10.02 -17.92
C ASN A 66 15.39 10.43 -18.37
N TYR A 67 15.72 11.72 -18.33
CA TYR A 67 16.98 12.25 -18.87
C TYR A 67 18.21 11.95 -18.01
N ARG A 68 18.05 11.56 -16.74
CA ARG A 68 19.19 11.36 -15.82
C ARG A 68 19.53 9.93 -15.46
N GLY A 69 18.75 8.94 -15.91
CA GLY A 69 18.96 7.56 -15.50
C GLY A 69 19.00 7.40 -13.98
N SER A 70 19.37 6.21 -13.51
CA SER A 70 19.77 6.02 -12.11
C SER A 70 20.98 6.88 -11.77
N CYS A 71 21.09 7.29 -10.52
CA CYS A 71 22.28 7.96 -9.97
C CYS A 71 23.61 7.23 -10.28
N HIS A 72 23.53 5.92 -10.55
CA HIS A 72 24.67 5.05 -10.80
C HIS A 72 24.61 4.33 -12.17
N GLY A 73 23.72 4.73 -13.08
CA GLY A 73 23.65 4.22 -14.46
C GLY A 73 23.06 2.81 -14.65
N ASP A 74 22.77 2.09 -13.56
CA ASP A 74 22.55 0.62 -13.60
C ASP A 74 21.11 0.15 -13.34
N ILE A 75 20.09 1.03 -13.34
CA ILE A 75 18.72 0.53 -13.12
C ILE A 75 18.09 0.14 -14.46
N PRO A 76 17.66 -1.14 -14.64
CA PRO A 76 16.80 -1.55 -15.74
C PRO A 76 15.36 -1.09 -15.50
N ALA A 77 15.17 0.19 -15.15
CA ALA A 77 13.86 0.78 -14.90
C ALA A 77 13.34 1.34 -16.22
N GLY A 78 12.47 0.56 -16.85
CA GLY A 78 11.55 1.07 -17.84
C GLY A 78 10.70 2.20 -17.26
N ALA A 79 11.14 3.44 -17.51
CA ALA A 79 10.34 4.62 -17.81
C ALA A 79 9.41 5.27 -16.74
N VAL A 80 9.34 4.85 -15.45
CA VAL A 80 8.36 5.49 -14.52
C VAL A 80 8.81 5.69 -13.07
N GLY A 81 10.11 5.93 -12.79
CA GLY A 81 10.55 6.33 -11.44
C GLY A 81 10.17 5.35 -10.31
N MET A 82 9.87 4.10 -10.63
CA MET A 82 9.47 3.06 -9.69
C MET A 82 10.07 1.70 -10.04
N VAL A 83 10.23 0.84 -9.03
CA VAL A 83 10.79 -0.51 -9.21
C VAL A 83 10.26 -1.49 -8.17
N ASN A 84 10.14 -2.76 -8.51
CA ASN A 84 9.98 -3.80 -7.50
C ASN A 84 11.32 -3.95 -6.74
N ARG A 85 11.29 -3.89 -5.41
CA ARG A 85 12.53 -3.84 -4.62
C ARG A 85 13.35 -5.13 -4.74
N ALA A 86 12.71 -6.30 -4.79
CA ALA A 86 13.38 -7.58 -5.01
C ALA A 86 14.04 -7.70 -6.39
N LYS A 87 13.54 -7.02 -7.44
CA LYS A 87 14.19 -6.96 -8.78
C LYS A 87 15.50 -6.19 -8.77
N TRP A 88 15.58 -5.12 -7.98
CA TRP A 88 16.68 -4.17 -8.06
C TRP A 88 17.79 -4.48 -7.06
N LYS A 89 17.46 -4.49 -5.76
CA LYS A 89 18.42 -4.72 -4.67
C LYS A 89 17.69 -5.47 -3.55
N PRO A 90 17.61 -6.80 -3.63
CA PRO A 90 16.80 -7.58 -2.71
C PRO A 90 17.35 -7.50 -1.28
N VAL A 91 16.44 -7.34 -0.32
CA VAL A 91 16.75 -7.27 1.11
C VAL A 91 15.83 -8.22 1.86
N THR A 92 16.40 -9.10 2.68
CA THR A 92 15.63 -9.98 3.56
C THR A 92 15.46 -9.32 4.93
N GLY A 93 14.25 -9.38 5.49
CA GLY A 93 13.96 -8.81 6.81
C GLY A 93 13.82 -7.29 6.79
N SER A 94 13.36 -6.71 5.69
CA SER A 94 13.07 -5.28 5.62
C SER A 94 11.84 -4.90 6.44
N MET A 95 11.78 -3.64 6.85
CA MET A 95 10.62 -3.07 7.53
C MET A 95 9.37 -3.11 6.64
N ASN A 96 9.52 -2.85 5.35
CA ASN A 96 8.44 -2.85 4.37
C ASN A 96 7.75 -4.21 4.23
N ASP A 97 8.54 -5.29 4.07
CA ASP A 97 8.02 -6.66 4.04
C ASP A 97 7.36 -7.01 5.38
N PHE A 98 7.92 -6.55 6.51
CA PHE A 98 7.32 -6.76 7.82
C PHE A 98 5.96 -6.06 7.98
N SER A 99 5.85 -4.79 7.55
CA SER A 99 4.61 -4.00 7.57
C SER A 99 3.49 -4.72 6.82
N TYR A 100 3.77 -5.17 5.59
CA TYR A 100 2.77 -5.86 4.76
C TYR A 100 2.41 -7.26 5.28
N LEU A 101 3.37 -8.03 5.80
CA LEU A 101 3.12 -9.42 6.21
C LEU A 101 2.56 -9.59 7.62
N HIS A 102 2.77 -8.62 8.51
CA HIS A 102 2.44 -8.75 9.94
C HIS A 102 1.47 -7.67 10.44
N THR A 103 1.04 -6.75 9.58
CA THR A 103 0.10 -5.68 9.90
C THR A 103 -0.80 -5.37 8.69
N ASN A 104 -1.75 -4.44 8.82
CA ASN A 104 -2.57 -3.98 7.70
C ASN A 104 -1.91 -2.87 6.86
N CYS A 105 -0.66 -2.50 7.17
CA CYS A 105 -0.01 -1.32 6.61
C CYS A 105 0.67 -1.64 5.28
N TYR A 106 0.29 -0.91 4.22
CA TYR A 106 0.99 -0.90 2.94
C TYR A 106 2.14 0.11 3.01
N GLU A 107 3.39 -0.36 2.92
CA GLU A 107 4.57 0.49 3.07
C GLU A 107 5.46 0.51 1.83
N LEU A 108 5.74 1.72 1.31
CA LEU A 108 6.69 1.93 0.21
C LEU A 108 8.08 2.33 0.72
N SER A 109 9.12 2.04 -0.07
CA SER A 109 10.47 2.56 0.15
C SER A 109 10.74 3.65 -0.87
N ILE A 110 10.91 4.89 -0.42
CA ILE A 110 11.04 6.06 -1.29
C ILE A 110 12.46 6.58 -1.21
N PHE A 111 13.18 6.52 -2.33
CA PHE A 111 14.52 7.07 -2.47
C PHE A 111 14.42 8.48 -3.03
N LEU A 112 14.74 9.47 -2.20
CA LEU A 112 14.47 10.89 -2.46
C LEU A 112 15.48 11.52 -3.44
N GLY A 113 16.70 11.01 -3.48
CA GLY A 113 17.78 11.57 -4.29
C GLY A 113 19.10 10.81 -4.19
N CYS A 114 20.02 11.12 -5.10
CA CYS A 114 21.35 10.50 -5.20
C CYS A 114 22.23 10.81 -3.99
N ASP A 115 22.17 12.05 -3.51
CA ASP A 115 22.94 12.46 -2.34
C ASP A 115 22.23 12.01 -1.07
N LYS A 116 22.92 11.21 -0.25
CA LYS A 116 22.42 10.77 1.05
C LYS A 116 22.49 11.87 2.11
N PHE A 117 23.38 12.84 1.92
CA PHE A 117 23.63 13.93 2.84
C PHE A 117 23.78 15.25 2.04
N PRO A 118 22.67 15.72 1.43
CA PRO A 118 22.70 16.97 0.65
C PRO A 118 23.13 18.14 1.51
N HIS A 119 23.78 19.12 0.89
CA HIS A 119 24.23 20.31 1.60
C HIS A 119 23.02 21.11 2.11
N GLN A 120 23.16 21.84 3.21
CA GLN A 120 22.07 22.62 3.82
C GLN A 120 21.39 23.57 2.82
N SER A 121 22.16 24.12 1.88
CA SER A 121 21.65 25.02 0.83
C SER A 121 20.68 24.36 -0.15
N GLU A 122 20.70 23.03 -0.27
CA GLU A 122 19.86 22.26 -1.19
C GLU A 122 18.54 21.81 -0.56
N LEU A 123 18.44 21.82 0.78
CA LEU A 123 17.28 21.28 1.52
C LEU A 123 15.95 21.94 1.13
N ALA A 124 15.95 23.25 0.90
CA ALA A 124 14.75 23.96 0.45
C ALA A 124 14.29 23.49 -0.94
N GLN A 125 15.24 23.17 -1.82
CA GLN A 125 14.94 22.64 -3.14
C GLN A 125 14.47 21.18 -3.07
N GLU A 126 15.08 20.35 -2.21
CA GLU A 126 14.64 18.96 -1.98
C GLU A 126 13.24 18.89 -1.39
N TRP A 127 12.88 19.82 -0.50
CA TRP A 127 11.51 19.97 -0.03
C TRP A 127 10.54 20.27 -1.18
N GLU A 128 10.86 21.25 -2.02
CA GLU A 128 9.99 21.63 -3.13
C GLU A 128 9.78 20.49 -4.13
N LYS A 129 10.82 19.67 -4.37
CA LYS A 129 10.71 18.47 -5.21
C LYS A 129 9.72 17.43 -4.67
N ASN A 130 9.59 17.33 -3.35
CA ASN A 130 8.87 16.26 -2.66
C ASN A 130 7.51 16.69 -2.09
N ARG A 131 7.27 17.99 -1.85
CA ARG A 131 6.09 18.49 -1.15
C ARG A 131 4.79 17.94 -1.73
N GLU A 132 4.56 18.13 -3.02
CA GLU A 132 3.33 17.68 -3.68
C GLU A 132 3.23 16.15 -3.74
N ALA A 133 4.36 15.45 -3.87
CA ALA A 133 4.40 14.00 -3.87
C ALA A 133 4.03 13.39 -2.51
N MET A 134 4.53 13.97 -1.42
CA MET A 134 4.19 13.55 -0.06
C MET A 134 2.71 13.80 0.24
N LEU A 135 2.17 14.97 -0.14
CA LEU A 135 0.75 15.28 0.03
C LEU A 135 -0.13 14.32 -0.76
N THR A 136 0.15 14.15 -2.06
CA THR A 136 -0.58 13.23 -2.94
C THR A 136 -0.55 11.80 -2.42
N PHE A 137 0.59 11.35 -1.89
CA PHE A 137 0.72 10.02 -1.30
C PHE A 137 -0.13 9.86 -0.04
N MET A 138 -0.13 10.85 0.85
CA MET A 138 -0.98 10.83 2.05
C MET A 138 -2.46 10.77 1.67
N GLU A 139 -2.90 11.47 0.63
CA GLU A 139 -4.28 11.40 0.14
C GLU A 139 -4.70 10.00 -0.34
N GLN A 140 -3.75 9.16 -0.77
CA GLN A 140 -4.06 7.80 -1.22
C GLN A 140 -4.64 6.93 -0.09
N VAL A 141 -4.37 7.27 1.18
CA VAL A 141 -4.94 6.54 2.33
C VAL A 141 -6.47 6.62 2.40
N HIS A 142 -7.08 7.59 1.71
CA HIS A 142 -8.52 7.78 1.66
C HIS A 142 -9.20 7.09 0.47
N ARG A 143 -8.44 6.41 -0.38
CA ARG A 143 -8.97 5.62 -1.50
C ARG A 143 -9.31 4.20 -1.08
N GLY A 144 -10.21 3.57 -1.82
CA GLY A 144 -10.65 2.19 -1.59
C GLY A 144 -11.88 2.11 -0.69
N ILE A 145 -12.01 0.98 0.01
CA ILE A 145 -13.18 0.66 0.83
C ILE A 145 -12.83 0.81 2.31
N ARG A 146 -13.69 1.51 3.06
CA ARG A 146 -13.59 1.64 4.52
C ARG A 146 -14.98 1.54 5.15
N GLY A 147 -15.05 1.04 6.37
CA GLY A 147 -16.30 0.88 7.10
C GLY A 147 -16.10 0.26 8.48
N ILE A 148 -17.23 -0.03 9.15
CA ILE A 148 -17.26 -0.66 10.48
C ILE A 148 -17.95 -2.01 10.35
N VAL A 149 -17.32 -3.08 10.83
CA VAL A 149 -17.94 -4.40 10.93
C VAL A 149 -18.75 -4.45 12.24
N LYS A 150 -20.02 -4.83 12.16
CA LYS A 150 -20.94 -4.87 13.30
C LYS A 150 -21.55 -6.25 13.50
N ASP A 151 -21.90 -6.58 14.74
CA ASP A 151 -22.71 -7.75 15.07
C ASP A 151 -24.21 -7.52 14.76
N GLN A 152 -25.05 -8.52 15.04
CA GLN A 152 -26.50 -8.44 14.82
C GLN A 152 -27.18 -7.39 15.72
N GLN A 153 -26.53 -7.00 16.81
CA GLN A 153 -26.99 -6.03 17.80
C GLN A 153 -26.49 -4.61 17.46
N GLY A 154 -25.68 -4.44 16.42
CA GLY A 154 -25.13 -3.17 15.97
C GLY A 154 -23.82 -2.75 16.66
N ASN A 155 -23.22 -3.61 17.49
CA ASN A 155 -21.95 -3.32 18.16
C ASN A 155 -20.77 -3.56 17.21
N PRO A 156 -19.72 -2.72 17.25
CA PRO A 156 -18.53 -2.90 16.42
C PRO A 156 -17.74 -4.15 16.83
N ILE A 157 -17.25 -4.89 15.83
CA ILE A 157 -16.41 -6.08 16.00
C ILE A 157 -14.96 -5.73 15.66
N ALA A 158 -14.07 -5.86 16.65
CA ALA A 158 -12.64 -5.74 16.46
C ALA A 158 -12.01 -7.08 16.00
N ASN A 159 -10.87 -7.01 15.32
CA ASN A 159 -10.13 -8.15 14.79
C ASN A 159 -10.95 -9.04 13.82
N ALA A 160 -11.97 -8.48 13.18
CA ALA A 160 -12.68 -9.16 12.11
C ALA A 160 -11.80 -9.19 10.85
N THR A 161 -11.71 -10.34 10.19
CA THR A 161 -10.96 -10.52 8.94
C THR A 161 -11.81 -10.09 7.75
N ILE A 162 -11.23 -9.27 6.89
CA ILE A 162 -11.83 -8.77 5.65
C ILE A 162 -11.01 -9.33 4.49
N SER A 163 -11.65 -10.16 3.68
CA SER A 163 -11.07 -10.77 2.48
C SER A 163 -11.71 -10.16 1.24
N VAL A 164 -10.92 -9.89 0.21
CA VAL A 164 -11.42 -9.44 -1.10
C VAL A 164 -11.26 -10.58 -2.09
N GLU A 165 -12.33 -10.90 -2.81
CA GLU A 165 -12.28 -11.96 -3.83
C GLU A 165 -11.21 -11.63 -4.89
N GLY A 166 -10.37 -12.61 -5.22
CA GLY A 166 -9.27 -12.45 -6.17
C GLY A 166 -7.98 -11.85 -5.59
N ILE A 167 -8.00 -11.35 -4.35
CA ILE A 167 -6.79 -10.84 -3.67
C ILE A 167 -6.47 -11.76 -2.48
N ASN A 168 -5.36 -12.48 -2.56
CA ASN A 168 -4.89 -13.37 -1.49
C ASN A 168 -4.11 -12.62 -0.39
N HIS A 169 -4.72 -11.58 0.15
CA HIS A 169 -4.20 -10.78 1.25
C HIS A 169 -5.39 -10.24 2.05
N ASP A 170 -5.50 -10.67 3.31
CA ASP A 170 -6.59 -10.30 4.20
C ASP A 170 -6.15 -9.15 5.12
N VAL A 171 -7.08 -8.25 5.43
CA VAL A 171 -6.87 -7.18 6.43
C VAL A 171 -7.80 -7.38 7.62
N THR A 172 -7.48 -6.75 8.74
CA THR A 172 -8.23 -6.91 10.00
C THR A 172 -8.79 -5.59 10.52
N THR A 173 -9.95 -5.62 11.18
CA THR A 173 -10.49 -4.41 11.85
C THR A 173 -9.66 -4.06 13.09
N GLY A 174 -9.32 -2.78 13.25
CA GLY A 174 -8.65 -2.28 14.45
C GLY A 174 -9.63 -2.05 15.61
N ASP A 175 -9.10 -1.97 16.83
CA ASP A 175 -9.90 -1.61 18.00
C ASP A 175 -10.44 -0.18 17.87
N ASN A 176 -11.75 -0.05 18.06
CA ASN A 176 -12.56 1.14 17.74
C ASN A 176 -12.27 2.37 18.61
N THR A 177 -11.22 2.33 19.43
CA THR A 177 -10.92 3.34 20.47
C THR A 177 -10.08 4.52 19.96
N LEU A 178 -9.57 4.49 18.73
CA LEU A 178 -8.51 5.44 18.30
C LEU A 178 -8.72 6.20 16.97
N SER A 179 -9.84 6.03 16.25
CA SER A 179 -10.04 6.79 14.99
C SER A 179 -11.43 7.45 14.88
N PRO A 180 -11.54 8.75 15.15
CA PRO A 180 -12.77 9.52 14.94
C PRO A 180 -13.01 9.95 13.48
N PHE A 181 -12.12 9.60 12.53
CA PHE A 181 -12.15 10.09 11.14
C PHE A 181 -12.68 9.07 10.10
N ALA A 182 -13.34 8.01 10.54
CA ALA A 182 -14.05 7.13 9.62
C ALA A 182 -15.31 7.86 9.10
N ALA A 183 -15.26 8.37 7.87
CA ALA A 183 -16.49 8.76 7.18
C ALA A 183 -17.44 7.55 7.19
N HIS A 184 -18.67 7.79 7.66
CA HIS A 184 -19.67 6.76 7.86
C HIS A 184 -20.17 6.25 6.51
N PHE A 185 -19.72 5.06 6.12
CA PHE A 185 -20.38 4.25 5.09
C PHE A 185 -20.77 2.91 5.71
N GLN A 186 -22.03 2.54 5.54
CA GLN A 186 -22.62 1.35 6.14
C GLN A 186 -22.61 0.21 5.13
N LEU A 187 -21.47 -0.49 5.05
CA LEU A 187 -21.41 -1.76 4.32
C LEU A 187 -21.91 -2.86 5.25
N THR A 188 -23.14 -3.31 5.00
CA THR A 188 -23.75 -4.41 5.76
C THR A 188 -23.34 -5.72 5.13
N PHE A 189 -22.33 -6.36 5.69
CA PHE A 189 -21.92 -7.69 5.28
C PHE A 189 -22.82 -8.74 5.93
N LYS A 190 -23.49 -9.56 5.13
CA LYS A 190 -24.21 -10.73 5.67
C LYS A 190 -23.19 -11.81 6.01
N HIS A 191 -23.17 -12.22 7.28
CA HIS A 191 -22.46 -13.42 7.70
C HIS A 191 -23.04 -14.64 6.95
N VAL A 192 -22.25 -15.24 6.06
CA VAL A 192 -22.58 -16.53 5.44
C VAL A 192 -21.96 -17.61 6.31
N PRO A 193 -22.75 -18.48 6.96
CA PRO A 193 -22.21 -19.61 7.70
C PRO A 193 -21.37 -20.48 6.75
N GLY A 194 -20.14 -20.81 7.17
CA GLY A 194 -19.25 -21.67 6.38
C GLY A 194 -19.93 -22.99 6.03
N GLN A 195 -19.96 -23.32 4.74
CA GLN A 195 -20.42 -24.61 4.25
C GLN A 195 -19.49 -25.70 4.79
N GLN A 196 -20.04 -26.66 5.54
CA GLN A 196 -19.30 -27.84 5.99
C GLN A 196 -18.96 -28.71 4.79
N ASP A 197 -17.67 -28.89 4.53
CA ASP A 197 -17.17 -29.92 3.62
C ASP A 197 -17.39 -31.30 4.30
N PRO A 198 -18.15 -32.24 3.71
CA PRO A 198 -18.64 -33.43 4.42
C PRO A 198 -17.58 -34.53 4.65
N GLY A 199 -16.29 -34.19 4.81
CA GLY A 199 -15.22 -35.18 4.77
C GLY A 199 -13.91 -34.85 5.48
N ASN A 200 -13.91 -34.38 6.74
CA ASN A 200 -12.86 -34.77 7.69
C ASN A 200 -13.13 -34.30 9.13
N GLY A 201 -13.08 -35.22 10.10
CA GLY A 201 -13.37 -34.99 11.52
C GLY A 201 -12.29 -34.25 12.32
N ARG A 202 -11.81 -33.09 11.85
CA ARG A 202 -10.98 -32.18 12.65
C ARG A 202 -11.53 -30.78 12.57
N ARG A 203 -12.01 -30.26 13.71
CA ARG A 203 -12.54 -28.89 13.86
C ARG A 203 -11.43 -27.87 13.53
N PRO A 204 -11.56 -27.04 12.48
CA PRO A 204 -10.89 -25.74 12.46
C PRO A 204 -11.79 -24.75 13.20
N ALA A 205 -11.21 -23.83 13.95
CA ALA A 205 -11.93 -22.66 14.43
C ALA A 205 -12.48 -21.89 13.22
N LEU A 206 -13.80 -21.82 13.10
CA LEU A 206 -14.50 -21.09 12.05
C LEU A 206 -14.26 -19.59 12.28
N LEU A 207 -13.30 -19.00 11.57
CA LEU A 207 -13.22 -17.55 11.44
C LEU A 207 -14.28 -17.12 10.41
N PRO A 208 -15.09 -16.09 10.71
CA PRO A 208 -16.14 -15.63 9.80
C PRO A 208 -15.50 -15.07 8.53
N ARG A 209 -15.82 -15.68 7.38
CA ARG A 209 -15.43 -15.20 6.04
C ARG A 209 -16.58 -14.36 5.51
N VAL A 210 -16.28 -13.14 5.08
CA VAL A 210 -17.27 -12.19 4.55
C VAL A 210 -17.13 -12.15 3.03
N THR A 211 -18.19 -12.51 2.28
CA THR A 211 -18.08 -12.85 0.85
C THR A 211 -19.00 -12.06 -0.09
N GLU A 212 -19.75 -11.03 0.34
CA GLU A 212 -20.67 -10.36 -0.59
C GLU A 212 -20.92 -8.88 -0.29
N LEU A 213 -20.74 -8.04 -1.31
CA LEU A 213 -21.13 -6.63 -1.36
C LEU A 213 -22.50 -6.53 -2.03
N THR A 214 -23.55 -6.18 -1.29
CA THR A 214 -24.86 -5.85 -1.87
C THR A 214 -25.19 -4.37 -1.63
N GLY A 215 -25.36 -3.62 -2.73
CA GLY A 215 -25.96 -2.28 -2.73
C GLY A 215 -24.95 -1.12 -2.82
N TYR A 216 -24.85 -0.51 -4.00
CA TYR A 216 -24.22 0.81 -4.19
C TYR A 216 -25.31 1.89 -4.08
N HIS A 217 -25.14 2.84 -3.16
CA HIS A 217 -25.75 4.16 -3.31
C HIS A 217 -24.62 5.19 -3.17
N VAL A 218 -24.22 5.77 -4.30
CA VAL A 218 -23.22 6.84 -4.37
C VAL A 218 -23.93 8.14 -4.00
N ASP A 219 -23.60 8.72 -2.85
CA ASP A 219 -23.95 10.13 -2.57
C ASP A 219 -22.99 11.01 -3.36
N GLN A 220 -23.49 11.54 -4.47
CA GLN A 220 -22.77 12.31 -5.48
C GLN A 220 -22.56 13.77 -5.04
N GLN A 221 -21.98 14.02 -3.86
CA GLN A 221 -21.83 15.38 -3.32
C GLN A 221 -20.40 15.89 -3.14
N LEU A 222 -19.37 15.22 -3.68
CA LEU A 222 -17.98 15.70 -3.60
C LEU A 222 -17.23 15.69 -4.94
N GLN A 223 -17.93 15.97 -6.06
CA GLN A 223 -17.32 16.13 -7.39
C GLN A 223 -17.41 17.54 -8.00
N THR A 224 -17.74 18.56 -7.22
CA THR A 224 -17.82 19.94 -7.72
C THR A 224 -17.01 20.90 -6.85
N GLN A 225 -15.69 20.79 -6.90
CA GLN A 225 -14.73 21.89 -6.75
C GLN A 225 -13.37 21.37 -7.23
N HIS A 226 -12.67 22.16 -8.07
CA HIS A 226 -11.51 21.80 -8.91
C HIS A 226 -11.83 21.29 -10.33
N ALA A 227 -12.72 22.00 -11.02
CA ALA A 227 -12.69 22.13 -12.48
C ALA A 227 -12.88 23.62 -12.86
N VAL A 228 -11.94 24.47 -12.44
CA VAL A 228 -11.74 25.81 -13.00
C VAL A 228 -10.23 26.07 -13.00
N GLY A 229 -9.63 26.17 -14.19
CA GLY A 229 -8.23 26.58 -14.33
C GLY A 229 -7.36 25.75 -15.27
N LEU A 230 -7.87 25.30 -16.41
CA LEU A 230 -7.04 24.91 -17.56
C LEU A 230 -7.78 25.23 -18.87
N ALA A 231 -7.92 26.53 -19.12
CA ALA A 231 -8.09 27.10 -20.44
C ALA A 231 -7.60 28.56 -20.37
N ALA A 232 -6.79 28.95 -21.37
CA ALA A 232 -6.14 30.25 -21.56
C ALA A 232 -4.81 30.49 -20.83
N ALA A 233 -3.71 30.09 -21.49
CA ALA A 233 -2.62 30.97 -21.94
C ALA A 233 -1.57 30.14 -22.70
#